data_AF-A0A7W1Z2S5-F1
#
_entry.id   AF-A0A7W1Z2S5-F1
#
_cell.length_a   1.000
_cell.length_b   1.000
_cell.length_c   1.000
_cell.angle_alpha   90.00
_cell.angle_beta   90.00
_cell.angle_gamma   90.00
#
_symmetry.space_group_name_H-M   'P 1'
#
loop_
_entity.id
_entity.type
_entity.pdbx_description
1 polymer ?
#
loop_
_entity_poly.entity_id
_entity_poly.type
_entity_poly.pdbx_seq_one_letter_code
_entity_poly.pdbx_strand_id
1 'polypeptide(L)' 'RGSSVGHDTITDFSAGAGFEDRIEIDAFDAFDDILTALSQNGTDAVITIDANNSITLSNVLTTDFHQDDFRFV' A
#
# COMPACT_ATOMS: atom_id res chain seq x y z
N ARG A 1 -10.50 -19.98 4.63
CA ARG A 1 -10.77 -18.58 5.01
C ARG A 1 -10.52 -17.77 3.76
N GLY A 2 -11.59 -17.35 3.09
CA GLY A 2 -11.48 -16.52 1.88
C GLY A 2 -11.59 -15.09 2.35
N SER A 3 -10.47 -14.39 2.35
CA SER A 3 -10.41 -12.96 2.63
C SER A 3 -9.48 -12.37 1.59
N SER A 4 -9.94 -12.40 0.34
CA SER A 4 -9.42 -11.47 -0.66
C SER A 4 -9.75 -10.07 -0.16
N VAL A 5 -8.75 -9.22 0.02
CA VAL A 5 -8.94 -7.78 0.23
C VAL A 5 -9.71 -7.17 -0.96
N GLY A 6 -9.64 -7.79 -2.14
CA GLY A 6 -10.28 -7.26 -3.33
C GLY A 6 -9.59 -5.97 -3.78
N HIS A 7 -10.34 -5.06 -4.37
CA HIS A 7 -9.84 -3.75 -4.77
C HIS A 7 -10.28 -2.71 -3.74
N ASP A 8 -9.44 -2.46 -2.74
CA ASP A 8 -9.69 -1.47 -1.69
C ASP A 8 -9.19 -0.09 -2.12
N THR A 9 -9.88 0.95 -1.67
CA THR A 9 -9.51 2.36 -1.90
C THR A 9 -9.57 3.13 -0.59
N ILE A 10 -8.46 3.75 -0.23
CA ILE A 10 -8.28 4.55 0.98
C ILE A 10 -8.03 5.99 0.54
N THR A 11 -8.87 6.92 1.00
CA THR A 11 -8.86 8.31 0.53
C THR A 11 -8.27 9.31 1.52
N ASP A 12 -7.99 8.86 2.75
CA ASP A 12 -7.55 9.67 3.88
C ASP A 12 -6.21 9.19 4.47
N PHE A 13 -5.48 8.33 3.75
CA PHE A 13 -4.17 7.83 4.18
C PHE A 13 -3.12 8.93 4.14
N SER A 14 -2.40 9.11 5.25
CA SER A 14 -1.28 10.05 5.33
C SER A 14 0.05 9.29 5.32
N ALA A 15 0.73 9.26 4.18
CA ALA A 15 2.06 8.65 4.03
C ALA A 15 3.19 9.59 4.50
N GLY A 16 4.29 9.02 5.01
CA GLY A 16 5.51 9.74 5.35
C GLY A 16 6.19 9.25 6.63
N ALA A 17 7.48 9.60 6.79
CA ALA A 17 8.22 9.24 7.98
C ALA A 17 7.59 9.82 9.26
N GLY A 18 7.18 8.94 10.19
CA GLY A 18 6.63 9.32 11.48
C GLY A 18 5.14 9.67 11.51
N PHE A 19 4.38 9.33 10.47
CA PHE A 19 2.91 9.40 10.51
C PHE A 19 2.30 8.19 11.24
N GLU A 20 1.03 8.32 11.63
CA GLU A 20 0.33 7.31 12.44
C GLU A 20 -0.25 6.17 11.60
N ASP A 21 -0.60 6.43 10.34
CA ASP A 21 -1.24 5.45 9.46
C ASP A 21 -0.26 4.39 8.98
N ARG A 22 -0.67 3.12 9.04
CA ARG A 22 0.16 1.99 8.61
C ARG A 22 -0.65 0.96 7.85
N ILE A 23 -0.04 0.40 6.83
CA ILE A 23 -0.59 -0.67 6.02
C ILE A 23 0.02 -1.99 6.50
N GLU A 24 -0.83 -2.84 7.07
CA GLU A 24 -0.45 -4.20 7.47
C GLU A 24 -0.76 -5.17 6.34
N ILE A 25 0.28 -5.83 5.81
CA ILE A 25 0.16 -6.80 4.71
C ILE A 25 0.95 -8.06 5.05
N ASP A 26 0.29 -9.21 4.91
CA ASP A 26 0.86 -10.56 5.06
C ASP A 26 1.35 -11.17 3.74
N ALA A 27 1.07 -10.50 2.61
CA ALA A 27 1.36 -10.99 1.27
C ALA A 27 2.78 -10.68 0.76
N PHE A 28 3.55 -9.86 1.47
CA PHE A 28 4.91 -9.46 1.12
C PHE A 28 5.88 -9.80 2.24
N ASP A 29 7.11 -10.17 1.89
CA ASP A 29 8.15 -10.50 2.87
C ASP A 29 8.98 -9.25 3.24
N ALA A 30 9.09 -8.28 2.33
CA ALA A 30 9.87 -7.06 2.53
C ALA A 30 9.29 -5.82 1.82
N PHE A 31 9.78 -4.63 2.23
CA PHE A 31 9.41 -3.34 1.62
C PHE A 31 9.80 -3.26 0.14
N ASP A 32 10.91 -3.88 -0.26
CA ASP A 32 11.34 -3.93 -1.67
C ASP A 32 10.31 -4.66 -2.56
N ASP A 33 9.62 -5.67 -2.02
CA ASP A 33 8.55 -6.36 -2.75
C ASP A 33 7.34 -5.44 -2.96
N ILE A 34 7.00 -4.65 -1.93
CA ILE A 34 5.96 -3.63 -2.02
C ILE A 34 6.33 -2.59 -3.07
N LEU A 35 7.56 -2.07 -3.06
CA LEU A 35 8.03 -1.09 -4.04
C LEU A 35 7.92 -1.62 -5.48
N THR A 36 8.11 -2.91 -5.68
CA THR A 36 7.97 -3.57 -6.99
C THR A 36 6.51 -3.69 -7.41
N ALA A 37 5.62 -3.93 -6.44
CA ALA A 37 4.16 -3.97 -6.63
C ALA A 37 3.48 -2.59 -6.68
N LEU A 38 4.21 -1.54 -6.26
CA LEU A 38 3.74 -0.18 -6.16
C LEU A 38 3.71 0.48 -7.54
N SER A 39 2.62 1.14 -7.85
CA SER A 39 2.48 1.93 -9.08
C SER A 39 1.79 3.25 -8.80
N GLN A 40 2.19 4.30 -9.50
CA GLN A 40 1.51 5.60 -9.42
C GLN A 40 0.47 5.70 -10.53
N ASN A 41 -0.77 6.01 -10.16
CA ASN A 41 -1.85 6.35 -11.08
C ASN A 41 -2.27 7.82 -10.87
N GLY A 42 -1.62 8.73 -11.60
CA GLY A 42 -1.85 10.17 -11.42
C GLY A 42 -1.35 10.64 -10.04
N THR A 43 -2.28 11.04 -9.17
CA THR A 43 -2.00 11.44 -7.78
C THR A 43 -2.22 10.32 -6.78
N ASP A 44 -2.60 9.13 -7.24
CA ASP A 44 -2.98 8.01 -6.37
C ASP A 44 -1.91 6.91 -6.46
N ALA A 45 -1.56 6.32 -5.33
CA ALA A 45 -0.65 5.18 -5.28
C ALA A 45 -1.45 3.87 -5.24
N VAL A 46 -1.04 2.90 -6.05
CA VAL A 46 -1.72 1.61 -6.18
C VAL A 46 -0.74 0.49 -5.87
N ILE A 47 -1.03 -0.28 -4.82
CA ILE A 47 -0.29 -1.47 -4.40
C ILE A 47 -1.01 -2.69 -4.98
N THR A 48 -0.36 -3.40 -5.90
CA THR A 48 -0.95 -4.62 -6.51
C THR A 48 -0.43 -5.86 -5.79
N ILE A 49 -1.28 -6.54 -5.04
CA ILE A 49 -0.90 -7.75 -4.30
C ILE A 49 -0.96 -8.96 -5.23
N ASP A 50 -2.08 -9.12 -5.95
CA ASP A 50 -2.26 -10.14 -6.97
C ASP A 50 -3.30 -9.70 -8.02
N ALA A 51 -3.69 -10.59 -8.93
CA ALA A 51 -4.63 -10.29 -10.01
C ALA A 51 -6.04 -9.88 -9.53
N ASN A 52 -6.43 -10.21 -8.29
CA ASN A 52 -7.73 -9.93 -7.71
C ASN A 52 -7.65 -9.01 -6.48
N ASN A 53 -6.44 -8.63 -6.03
CA ASN A 53 -6.21 -7.90 -4.80
C ASN A 53 -5.32 -6.68 -5.04
N SER A 54 -5.82 -5.49 -4.74
CA SER A 54 -5.06 -4.24 -4.81
C SER A 54 -5.55 -3.21 -3.79
N ILE A 55 -4.64 -2.35 -3.35
CA ILE A 55 -4.95 -1.22 -2.48
C ILE A 55 -4.63 0.07 -3.23
N THR A 56 -5.62 0.96 -3.36
CA THR A 56 -5.45 2.29 -3.93
C THR A 56 -5.47 3.34 -2.83
N LEU A 57 -4.51 4.25 -2.83
CA LEU A 57 -4.30 5.31 -1.86
C LEU A 57 -4.44 6.64 -2.61
N SER A 58 -5.58 7.30 -2.44
CA SER A 58 -5.86 8.53 -3.18
C SER A 58 -5.13 9.73 -2.59
N ASN A 59 -4.61 10.58 -3.47
CA ASN A 59 -3.78 11.75 -3.12
C ASN A 59 -2.51 11.40 -2.34
N VAL A 60 -1.93 10.22 -2.59
CA VAL A 60 -0.68 9.78 -2.00
C VAL A 60 0.34 9.51 -3.11
N LEU A 61 1.53 10.08 -2.98
CA LEU A 61 2.62 9.79 -3.92
C LEU A 61 3.39 8.56 -3.46
N THR A 62 3.83 7.76 -4.43
CA THR A 62 4.69 6.59 -4.18
C THR A 62 6.01 6.97 -3.51
N THR A 63 6.46 8.20 -3.69
CA THR A 63 7.67 8.76 -3.07
C THR A 63 7.47 9.18 -1.62
N ASP A 64 6.23 9.35 -1.17
CA ASP A 64 5.92 9.77 0.20
C ASP A 64 5.96 8.57 1.16
N PHE A 65 5.84 7.35 0.65
CA PHE A 65 5.93 6.14 1.45
C PHE A 65 7.32 5.95 2.06
N HIS A 66 7.31 5.65 3.35
CA HIS A 66 8.46 5.16 4.07
C HIS A 66 8.27 3.73 4.57
N GLN A 67 9.38 3.09 4.92
CA GLN A 67 9.39 1.72 5.44
C GLN A 67 8.56 1.56 6.73
N ASP A 68 8.41 2.62 7.53
CA ASP A 68 7.60 2.61 8.76
C ASP A 68 6.09 2.67 8.51
N ASP A 69 5.67 3.08 7.31
CA ASP A 69 4.27 3.04 6.86
C ASP A 69 3.78 1.60 6.59
N PHE A 70 4.70 0.63 6.49
CA PHE A 70 4.37 -0.76 6.20
C PHE A 70 4.70 -1.69 7.36
N ARG A 71 3.81 -2.64 7.61
CA ARG A 71 3.99 -3.67 8.62
C ARG A 71 3.73 -5.06 8.03
N PHE A 72 4.74 -5.92 8.17
CA PHE A 72 4.71 -7.32 7.75
C PHE A 72 4.37 -8.19 8.97
N VAL A 73 3.43 -9.13 8.84
CA VAL A 73 2.95 -10.00 9.93
C VAL A 73 2.86 -11.47 9.53
#